data_AF-A0A4P5UYL2-F1
#
_entry.id   AF-A0A4P5UYL2-F1
#
_cell.length_a   1.000
_cell.length_b   1.000
_cell.length_c   1.000
_cell.angle_alpha   90.00
_cell.angle_beta   90.00
_cell.angle_gamma   90.00
#
_symmetry.space_group_name_H-M   'P 1'
#
loop_
_entity.id
_entity.type
_entity.pdbx_description
1 polymer ?
#
loop_
_entity_poly.entity_id
_entity_poly.type
_entity_poly.pdbx_seq_one_letter_code
_entity_poly.pdbx_strand_id
1 'polypeptide(L)'
;MWWRPDLGERDLGLVQDMGFGWVKQRFAWRDIEETAPGVFNWARPEQLVQLVQDRNLKLIALLDYPPYWAMPLDPASTADTGPPADYATFGDFCAAFAQHFKGKVAAYQVWNEPNLAREWGGRPPDPAAYVRLLRACYTGIKSADPAAIVISAGLAPTGTEPPIAMPHDAFLRAMYAAGAQPYFDMLGVHAPGYRAPPWVSSEQVQAELPLGGNRWMAFRHVEDMRALMLEYDDPQKQVAILETGWTTDPVHPDYSWFAVSEAQQAEYLAGAYKWAREHWRPWVGIMNTIYIADPQWVPEQEQYWWAITTPGEPLPGLRPAYRALRDMPK
;
A
#
# COMPACT_ATOMS: atom_id res chain seq x y z
N MET A 1 7.93 -5.58 -10.59
CA MET A 1 9.31 -6.11 -10.70
C MET A 1 9.39 -7.60 -11.08
N TRP A 2 8.65 -8.53 -10.48
CA TRP A 2 8.88 -9.98 -10.70
C TRP A 2 8.60 -10.55 -12.11
N TRP A 3 7.88 -9.82 -12.97
CA TRP A 3 7.61 -10.20 -14.38
C TRP A 3 8.75 -9.81 -15.32
N ARG A 4 9.62 -8.90 -14.86
CA ARG A 4 10.73 -8.30 -15.60
C ARG A 4 11.92 -8.18 -14.66
N PRO A 5 12.70 -9.27 -14.46
CA PRO A 5 13.80 -9.28 -13.49
C PRO A 5 14.85 -8.20 -13.74
N ASP A 6 15.06 -7.84 -15.01
CA ASP A 6 15.89 -6.72 -15.45
C ASP A 6 15.42 -5.38 -14.86
N LEU A 7 14.10 -5.14 -14.84
CA LEU A 7 13.53 -3.98 -14.15
C LEU A 7 13.66 -4.10 -12.63
N GLY A 8 13.59 -5.31 -12.09
CA GLY A 8 13.86 -5.57 -10.67
C GLY A 8 15.26 -5.11 -10.25
N GLU A 9 16.31 -5.48 -11.00
CA GLU A 9 17.67 -5.04 -10.71
C GLU A 9 17.82 -3.51 -10.80
N ARG A 10 17.25 -2.91 -11.84
CA ARG A 10 17.24 -1.46 -12.06
C ARG A 10 16.58 -0.72 -10.91
N ASP A 11 15.36 -1.10 -10.57
CA ASP A 11 14.52 -0.38 -9.60
C ASP A 11 15.06 -0.52 -8.18
N LEU A 12 15.53 -1.72 -7.80
CA LEU A 12 16.15 -1.92 -6.50
C LEU A 12 17.47 -1.15 -6.38
N GLY A 13 18.21 -0.97 -7.48
CA GLY A 13 19.38 -0.09 -7.53
C GLY A 13 19.02 1.37 -7.24
N LEU A 14 17.92 1.87 -7.82
CA LEU A 14 17.40 3.22 -7.55
C LEU A 14 16.96 3.39 -6.08
N VAL A 15 16.33 2.36 -5.49
CA VAL A 15 15.97 2.37 -4.06
C VAL A 15 17.21 2.50 -3.18
N GLN A 16 18.29 1.74 -3.47
CA GLN A 16 19.55 1.82 -2.74
C GLN A 16 20.24 3.18 -2.93
N ASP A 17 20.26 3.73 -4.15
CA ASP A 17 20.82 5.06 -4.43
C ASP A 17 20.11 6.15 -3.63
N MET A 18 18.77 6.08 -3.50
CA MET A 18 18.02 6.97 -2.62
C MET A 18 18.34 6.79 -1.13
N GLY A 19 19.02 5.72 -0.72
CA GLY A 19 19.30 5.39 0.68
C GLY A 19 18.09 4.82 1.43
N PHE A 20 17.11 4.27 0.70
CA PHE A 20 15.91 3.67 1.28
C PHE A 20 16.16 2.19 1.56
N GLY A 21 15.59 1.68 2.65
CA GLY A 21 15.81 0.30 3.11
C GLY A 21 14.64 -0.66 2.90
N TRP A 22 13.52 -0.19 2.36
CA TRP A 22 12.28 -0.96 2.22
C TRP A 22 11.70 -0.87 0.81
N VAL A 23 11.13 -1.98 0.35
CA VAL A 23 10.46 -2.12 -0.93
C VAL A 23 9.11 -2.79 -0.70
N LYS A 24 8.04 -2.22 -1.25
CA LYS A 24 6.70 -2.82 -1.27
C LYS A 24 6.46 -3.39 -2.66
N GLN A 25 6.02 -4.65 -2.75
CA GLN A 25 5.69 -5.31 -4.01
C GLN A 25 4.49 -6.24 -3.81
N ARG A 26 3.58 -6.22 -4.79
CA ARG A 26 2.48 -7.17 -4.89
C ARG A 26 2.99 -8.55 -5.26
N PHE A 27 2.54 -9.55 -4.51
CA PHE A 27 2.64 -10.98 -4.79
C PHE A 27 1.21 -11.51 -4.94
N ALA A 28 0.63 -11.29 -6.12
CA ALA A 28 -0.75 -11.69 -6.41
C ALA A 28 -0.88 -13.21 -6.25
N TRP A 29 -1.85 -13.65 -5.46
CA TRP A 29 -2.09 -15.07 -5.20
C TRP A 29 -2.31 -15.84 -6.50
N ARG A 30 -3.08 -15.27 -7.43
CA ARG A 30 -3.35 -15.82 -8.77
C ARG A 30 -2.10 -16.14 -9.57
N ASP A 31 -1.04 -15.36 -9.43
CA ASP A 31 0.20 -15.53 -10.19
C ASP A 31 1.11 -16.62 -9.60
N ILE A 32 0.84 -17.03 -8.35
CA ILE A 32 1.62 -18.03 -7.61
C ILE A 32 0.88 -19.37 -7.58
N GLU A 33 -0.43 -19.38 -7.40
CA GLU A 33 -1.24 -20.60 -7.27
C GLU A 33 -2.34 -20.65 -8.36
N GLU A 34 -1.92 -20.42 -9.60
CA GLU A 34 -2.81 -20.16 -10.73
C GLU A 34 -3.76 -21.32 -11.05
N THR A 35 -3.23 -22.54 -11.06
CA THR A 35 -3.89 -23.68 -11.73
C THR A 35 -4.86 -24.44 -10.84
N ALA A 36 -4.48 -24.71 -9.60
CA ALA A 36 -5.28 -25.48 -8.65
C ALA A 36 -4.76 -25.27 -7.21
N PRO A 37 -5.60 -25.52 -6.19
CA PRO A 37 -5.17 -25.51 -4.80
C PRO A 37 -3.94 -26.42 -4.57
N GLY A 38 -2.93 -25.91 -3.86
CA GLY A 38 -1.67 -26.56 -3.54
C GLY A 38 -0.62 -26.57 -4.65
N VAL A 39 -0.93 -26.05 -5.85
CA VAL A 39 -0.01 -26.09 -7.01
C VAL A 39 0.65 -24.72 -7.18
N PHE A 40 1.73 -24.52 -6.44
CA PHE A 40 2.47 -23.26 -6.41
C PHE A 40 3.59 -23.16 -7.46
N ASN A 41 3.74 -21.99 -8.06
CA ASN A 41 4.86 -21.59 -8.90
C ASN A 41 5.70 -20.51 -8.18
N TRP A 42 6.78 -20.94 -7.54
CA TRP A 42 7.65 -20.06 -6.75
C TRP A 42 8.75 -19.37 -7.57
N ALA A 43 8.97 -19.74 -8.83
CA ALA A 43 10.18 -19.35 -9.57
C ALA A 43 10.39 -17.82 -9.65
N ARG A 44 9.34 -17.06 -10.00
CA ARG A 44 9.40 -15.59 -10.06
C ARG A 44 9.42 -14.95 -8.66
N PRO A 45 8.56 -15.35 -7.71
CA PRO A 45 8.67 -14.92 -6.32
C PRO A 45 10.09 -15.07 -5.74
N GLU A 46 10.71 -16.24 -5.93
CA GLU A 46 12.05 -16.55 -5.44
C GLU A 46 13.11 -15.64 -6.03
N GLN A 47 13.09 -15.43 -7.34
CA GLN A 47 14.05 -14.55 -8.00
C GLN A 47 13.97 -13.12 -7.44
N LEU A 48 12.76 -12.58 -7.27
CA LEU A 48 12.60 -11.25 -6.72
C LEU A 48 13.04 -11.17 -5.26
N VAL A 49 12.63 -12.13 -4.42
CA VAL A 49 13.02 -12.15 -3.00
C VAL A 49 14.54 -12.21 -2.88
N GLN A 50 15.20 -13.05 -3.69
CA GLN A 50 16.66 -13.12 -3.72
C GLN A 50 17.30 -11.78 -4.13
N LEU A 51 16.80 -11.13 -5.18
CA LEU A 51 17.28 -9.82 -5.62
C LEU A 51 17.18 -8.74 -4.52
N VAL A 52 16.10 -8.76 -3.73
CA VAL A 52 15.92 -7.84 -2.60
C VAL A 52 16.91 -8.16 -1.48
N GLN A 53 17.12 -9.44 -1.16
CA GLN A 53 18.07 -9.88 -0.13
C GLN A 53 19.53 -9.56 -0.48
N ASP A 54 19.94 -9.80 -1.72
CA ASP A 54 21.31 -9.52 -2.20
C ASP A 54 21.68 -8.04 -2.09
N ARG A 55 20.67 -7.17 -2.01
CA ARG A 55 20.80 -5.71 -1.87
C ARG A 55 20.64 -5.22 -0.43
N ASN A 56 20.50 -6.12 0.55
CA ASN A 56 20.24 -5.80 1.95
C ASN A 56 19.00 -4.90 2.15
N LEU A 57 18.01 -5.04 1.27
CA LEU A 57 16.73 -4.35 1.37
C LEU A 57 15.71 -5.23 2.10
N LYS A 58 14.67 -4.60 2.66
CA LYS A 58 13.55 -5.28 3.31
C LYS A 58 12.34 -5.28 2.40
N LEU A 59 11.63 -6.40 2.36
CA LEU A 59 10.46 -6.59 1.51
C LEU A 59 9.15 -6.54 2.32
N ILE A 60 8.22 -5.72 1.87
CA ILE A 60 6.79 -5.82 2.19
C ILE A 60 6.12 -6.57 1.04
N ALA A 61 5.60 -7.77 1.32
CA ALA A 61 4.81 -8.54 0.37
C ALA A 61 3.34 -8.17 0.52
N LEU A 62 2.76 -7.51 -0.48
CA LEU A 62 1.30 -7.33 -0.58
C LEU A 62 0.68 -8.61 -1.13
N LEU A 63 -0.12 -9.28 -0.30
CA LEU A 63 -0.86 -10.49 -0.63
C LEU A 63 -2.32 -10.13 -0.94
N ASP A 64 -2.72 -10.36 -2.19
CA ASP A 64 -4.03 -10.03 -2.74
C ASP A 64 -4.34 -10.89 -3.98
N TYR A 65 -5.35 -10.51 -4.78
CA TYR A 65 -5.67 -11.10 -6.10
C TYR A 65 -5.82 -12.64 -6.10
N PRO A 66 -6.92 -13.19 -5.59
CA PRO A 66 -7.17 -14.62 -5.62
C PRO A 66 -7.21 -15.21 -7.04
N PRO A 67 -6.77 -16.47 -7.23
CA PRO A 67 -6.95 -17.19 -8.48
C PRO A 67 -8.44 -17.42 -8.75
N TYR A 68 -8.80 -17.54 -10.03
CA TYR A 68 -10.20 -17.68 -10.44
C TYR A 68 -10.91 -18.88 -9.80
N TRP A 69 -10.20 -19.98 -9.51
CA TRP A 69 -10.77 -21.14 -8.84
C TRP A 69 -11.14 -20.87 -7.37
N ALA A 70 -10.55 -19.85 -6.74
CA ALA A 70 -10.84 -19.44 -5.36
C ALA A 70 -11.88 -18.31 -5.27
N MET A 71 -12.23 -17.70 -6.40
CA MET A 71 -13.18 -16.60 -6.47
C MET A 71 -14.63 -17.11 -6.32
N PRO A 72 -15.55 -16.31 -5.75
CA PRO A 72 -16.97 -16.63 -5.75
C PRO A 72 -17.48 -16.85 -7.19
N LEU A 73 -18.25 -17.92 -7.39
CA LEU A 73 -18.95 -18.14 -8.65
C LEU A 73 -20.14 -17.18 -8.74
N ASP A 74 -19.91 -16.02 -9.34
CA ASP A 74 -20.95 -15.05 -9.66
C ASP A 74 -20.97 -14.78 -11.17
N PRO A 75 -21.93 -15.36 -11.92
CA PRO A 75 -22.06 -15.13 -13.36
C PRO A 75 -22.35 -13.69 -13.76
N ALA A 76 -22.80 -12.84 -12.82
CA ALA A 76 -23.09 -11.43 -13.07
C ALA A 76 -21.90 -10.52 -12.74
N SER A 77 -20.88 -11.02 -12.03
CA SER A 77 -19.69 -10.26 -11.70
C SER A 77 -18.77 -10.14 -12.92
N THR A 78 -18.40 -8.91 -13.28
CA THR A 78 -17.37 -8.61 -14.27
C THR A 78 -16.05 -8.18 -13.63
N ALA A 79 -15.96 -8.23 -12.30
CA ALA A 79 -14.78 -7.80 -11.58
C ALA A 79 -13.62 -8.79 -11.80
N ASP A 80 -12.47 -8.26 -12.22
CA ASP A 80 -11.25 -9.05 -12.44
C ASP A 80 -10.66 -9.61 -11.13
N THR A 81 -10.93 -8.95 -10.01
CA THR A 81 -10.47 -9.35 -8.68
C THR A 81 -11.52 -9.03 -7.63
N GLY A 82 -11.42 -9.67 -6.46
CA GLY A 82 -12.31 -9.54 -5.31
C GLY A 82 -11.91 -10.57 -4.26
N PRO A 83 -12.46 -10.50 -3.03
CA PRO A 83 -12.06 -11.46 -2.02
C PRO A 83 -12.59 -12.87 -2.36
N PRO A 84 -11.89 -13.91 -1.90
CA PRO A 84 -12.19 -15.28 -2.25
C PRO A 84 -13.51 -15.75 -1.65
N ALA A 85 -14.07 -16.83 -2.21
CA ALA A 85 -15.29 -17.46 -1.73
C ALA A 85 -15.14 -18.00 -0.30
N ASP A 86 -13.96 -18.54 0.01
CA ASP A 86 -13.59 -19.02 1.33
C ASP A 86 -12.29 -18.33 1.81
N TYR A 87 -12.37 -17.66 2.96
CA TYR A 87 -11.21 -16.99 3.56
C TYR A 87 -10.21 -17.98 4.15
N ALA A 88 -10.61 -19.19 4.50
CA ALA A 88 -9.68 -20.22 4.97
C ALA A 88 -8.66 -20.57 3.88
N THR A 89 -9.10 -20.67 2.62
CA THR A 89 -8.21 -20.92 1.48
C THR A 89 -7.17 -19.82 1.28
N PHE A 90 -7.56 -18.55 1.51
CA PHE A 90 -6.57 -17.45 1.52
C PHE A 90 -5.61 -17.55 2.70
N GLY A 91 -6.09 -17.98 3.87
CA GLY A 91 -5.26 -18.32 5.02
C GLY A 91 -4.22 -19.39 4.71
N ASP A 92 -4.59 -20.44 3.98
CA ASP A 92 -3.70 -21.53 3.56
C ASP A 92 -2.62 -21.02 2.59
N PHE A 93 -2.99 -20.18 1.61
CA PHE A 93 -2.02 -19.51 0.75
C PHE A 93 -1.06 -18.63 1.56
N CYS A 94 -1.59 -17.81 2.48
CA CYS A 94 -0.77 -16.96 3.34
C CYS A 94 0.20 -17.79 4.21
N ALA A 95 -0.23 -18.95 4.72
CA ALA A 95 0.62 -19.88 5.46
C ALA A 95 1.72 -20.47 4.57
N ALA A 96 1.37 -20.94 3.37
CA ALA A 96 2.33 -21.51 2.42
C ALA A 96 3.37 -20.47 1.98
N PHE A 97 2.95 -19.25 1.66
CA PHE A 97 3.83 -18.15 1.28
C PHE A 97 4.78 -17.77 2.43
N ALA A 98 4.27 -17.63 3.66
CA ALA A 98 5.09 -17.34 4.83
C ALA A 98 6.06 -18.47 5.17
N GLN A 99 5.64 -19.73 5.03
CA GLN A 99 6.50 -20.90 5.24
C GLN A 99 7.64 -20.94 4.22
N HIS A 100 7.35 -20.67 2.95
CA HIS A 100 8.34 -20.70 1.86
C HIS A 100 9.37 -19.57 1.99
N PHE A 101 8.93 -18.37 2.38
CA PHE A 101 9.77 -17.17 2.49
C PHE A 101 10.15 -16.78 3.92
N LYS A 102 10.07 -17.73 4.86
CA LYS A 102 10.35 -17.50 6.29
C LYS A 102 11.71 -16.82 6.49
N GLY A 103 11.70 -15.71 7.23
CA GLY A 103 12.89 -14.89 7.49
C GLY A 103 13.46 -14.13 6.28
N LYS A 104 12.85 -14.23 5.09
CA LYS A 104 13.26 -13.50 3.87
C LYS A 104 12.34 -12.33 3.54
N VAL A 105 11.05 -12.43 3.87
CA VAL A 105 10.07 -11.34 3.77
C VAL A 105 9.96 -10.67 5.14
N ALA A 106 10.09 -9.34 5.17
CA ALA A 106 10.16 -8.58 6.41
C ALA A 106 8.76 -8.22 6.95
N ALA A 107 7.79 -8.01 6.07
CA ALA A 107 6.40 -7.76 6.44
C ALA A 107 5.41 -8.23 5.35
N TYR A 108 4.19 -8.52 5.76
CA TYR A 108 3.11 -9.00 4.91
C TYR A 108 1.95 -8.01 4.99
N GLN A 109 1.66 -7.30 3.90
CA GLN A 109 0.45 -6.49 3.78
C GLN A 109 -0.70 -7.38 3.33
N VAL A 110 -1.78 -7.40 4.09
CA VAL A 110 -2.95 -8.24 3.80
C VAL A 110 -4.03 -7.42 3.11
N TRP A 111 -4.15 -7.62 1.80
CA TRP A 111 -5.06 -6.91 0.89
C TRP A 111 -4.68 -5.45 0.59
N ASN A 112 -5.33 -4.88 -0.43
CA ASN A 112 -5.21 -3.48 -0.83
C ASN A 112 -6.57 -2.78 -0.74
N GLU A 113 -6.63 -1.63 -0.05
CA GLU A 113 -7.76 -0.68 -0.08
C GLU A 113 -9.18 -1.31 -0.05
N PRO A 114 -9.51 -2.20 0.91
CA PRO A 114 -10.81 -2.88 0.97
C PRO A 114 -11.98 -1.91 1.21
N ASN A 115 -11.69 -0.65 1.54
CA ASN A 115 -12.67 0.42 1.66
C ASN A 115 -13.11 1.00 0.30
N LEU A 116 -12.63 0.47 -0.82
CA LEU A 116 -13.04 0.84 -2.18
C LEU A 116 -13.69 -0.34 -2.88
N ALA A 117 -14.86 -0.14 -3.47
CA ALA A 117 -15.61 -1.22 -4.12
C ALA A 117 -14.82 -1.89 -5.24
N ARG A 118 -14.04 -1.12 -6.02
CA ARG A 118 -13.20 -1.63 -7.11
C ARG A 118 -12.14 -2.65 -6.63
N GLU A 119 -11.67 -2.50 -5.39
CA GLU A 119 -10.69 -3.38 -4.73
C GLU A 119 -11.37 -4.51 -3.95
N TRP A 120 -12.71 -4.55 -3.96
CA TRP A 120 -13.54 -5.50 -3.22
C TRP A 120 -14.52 -6.27 -4.12
N GLY A 121 -14.20 -6.43 -5.40
CA GLY A 121 -15.02 -7.15 -6.38
C GLY A 121 -16.17 -6.36 -6.97
N GLY A 122 -16.08 -5.03 -6.99
CA GLY A 122 -17.17 -4.15 -7.38
C GLY A 122 -18.32 -4.11 -6.36
N ARG A 123 -18.13 -4.72 -5.18
CA ARG A 123 -19.15 -4.83 -4.13
C ARG A 123 -18.99 -3.71 -3.11
N PRO A 124 -20.05 -3.33 -2.39
CA PRO A 124 -19.94 -2.38 -1.29
C PRO A 124 -18.85 -2.81 -0.30
N PRO A 125 -18.02 -1.86 0.18
CA PRO A 125 -17.03 -2.15 1.21
C PRO A 125 -17.65 -2.80 2.45
N ASP A 126 -17.01 -3.86 2.95
CA ASP A 126 -17.47 -4.61 4.13
C ASP A 126 -16.31 -4.80 5.12
N PRO A 127 -16.21 -3.92 6.15
CA PRO A 127 -15.17 -4.01 7.17
C PRO A 127 -15.16 -5.35 7.92
N ALA A 128 -16.33 -5.93 8.22
CA ALA A 128 -16.41 -7.18 8.96
C ALA A 128 -15.96 -8.38 8.11
N ALA A 129 -16.27 -8.38 6.81
CA ALA A 129 -15.74 -9.35 5.86
C ALA A 129 -14.23 -9.22 5.72
N TYR A 130 -13.71 -8.00 5.59
CA TYR A 130 -12.28 -7.76 5.58
C TYR A 130 -11.59 -8.28 6.84
N VAL A 131 -12.17 -8.08 8.03
CA VAL A 131 -11.60 -8.61 9.28
C VAL A 131 -11.55 -10.15 9.30
N ARG A 132 -12.55 -10.83 8.74
CA ARG A 132 -12.51 -12.30 8.62
C ARG A 132 -11.40 -12.76 7.67
N LEU A 133 -11.21 -12.06 6.55
CA LEU A 133 -10.12 -12.31 5.61
C LEU A 133 -8.74 -12.05 6.25
N LEU A 134 -8.60 -10.91 6.94
CA LEU A 134 -7.40 -10.52 7.67
C LEU A 134 -7.04 -11.57 8.75
N ARG A 135 -8.03 -12.01 9.53
CA ARG A 135 -7.87 -13.05 10.55
C ARG A 135 -7.34 -14.36 9.96
N ALA A 136 -7.89 -14.81 8.84
CA ALA A 136 -7.47 -16.05 8.21
C ALA A 136 -6.00 -15.98 7.75
N CYS A 137 -5.64 -14.89 7.05
CA CYS A 137 -4.26 -14.68 6.59
C CYS A 137 -3.28 -14.48 7.75
N TYR A 138 -3.64 -13.69 8.77
CA TYR A 138 -2.82 -13.51 9.99
C TYR A 138 -2.54 -14.83 10.68
N THR A 139 -3.57 -15.66 10.88
CA THR A 139 -3.43 -16.96 11.53
C THR A 139 -2.53 -17.89 10.71
N GLY A 140 -2.72 -17.91 9.39
CA GLY A 140 -1.86 -18.66 8.46
C GLY A 140 -0.39 -18.26 8.56
N ILE A 141 -0.11 -16.96 8.42
CA ILE A 141 1.25 -16.40 8.49
C ILE A 141 1.90 -16.71 9.83
N LYS A 142 1.22 -16.41 10.95
CA LYS A 142 1.79 -16.61 12.30
C LYS A 142 2.03 -18.08 12.63
N SER A 143 1.27 -19.01 12.04
CA SER A 143 1.50 -20.43 12.25
C SER A 143 2.79 -20.93 11.58
N ALA A 144 3.13 -20.38 10.41
CA ALA A 144 4.34 -20.70 9.67
C ALA A 144 5.57 -19.91 10.16
N ASP A 145 5.38 -18.61 10.41
CA ASP A 145 6.40 -17.68 10.89
C ASP A 145 5.84 -16.77 12.01
N PRO A 146 5.98 -17.18 13.29
CA PRO A 146 5.51 -16.37 14.42
C PRO A 146 6.18 -14.99 14.54
N ALA A 147 7.37 -14.81 13.94
CA ALA A 147 8.12 -13.55 13.99
C ALA A 147 7.77 -12.60 12.84
N ALA A 148 7.02 -13.06 11.84
CA ALA A 148 6.58 -12.24 10.71
C ALA A 148 5.76 -11.03 11.18
N ILE A 149 5.95 -9.87 10.57
CA ILE A 149 5.11 -8.68 10.79
C ILE A 149 3.93 -8.75 9.80
N VAL A 150 2.70 -8.73 10.33
CA VAL A 150 1.49 -8.65 9.53
C VAL A 150 0.93 -7.23 9.59
N ILE A 151 0.81 -6.58 8.44
CA ILE A 151 0.23 -5.25 8.27
C ILE A 151 -1.19 -5.43 7.73
N SER A 152 -2.16 -4.71 8.29
CA SER A 152 -3.48 -4.62 7.65
C SER A 152 -3.36 -3.98 6.25
N ALA A 153 -4.45 -3.99 5.49
CA ALA A 153 -4.54 -3.28 4.24
C ALA A 153 -4.30 -1.79 4.48
N GLY A 154 -3.64 -1.14 3.53
CA GLY A 154 -3.63 0.32 3.45
C GLY A 154 -5.04 0.79 3.12
N LEU A 155 -5.66 1.55 4.02
CA LEU A 155 -6.95 2.19 3.75
C LEU A 155 -6.74 3.42 2.87
N ALA A 156 -7.52 3.54 1.79
CA ALA A 156 -7.50 4.70 0.90
C ALA A 156 -8.17 5.90 1.58
N PRO A 157 -7.55 7.08 1.65
CA PRO A 157 -8.22 8.25 2.19
C PRO A 157 -9.34 8.68 1.25
N THR A 158 -10.55 8.76 1.80
CA THR A 158 -11.73 9.18 1.06
C THR A 158 -12.82 9.62 2.03
N GLY A 159 -13.70 10.50 1.55
CA GLY A 159 -15.00 10.80 2.17
C GLY A 159 -16.18 10.26 1.35
N THR A 160 -15.92 9.48 0.29
CA THR A 160 -16.96 8.88 -0.53
C THR A 160 -17.68 7.78 0.25
N GLU A 161 -19.01 7.85 0.23
CA GLU A 161 -19.88 6.91 0.95
C GLU A 161 -20.22 5.65 0.13
N PRO A 162 -20.72 4.58 0.79
CA PRO A 162 -21.18 3.38 0.11
C PRO A 162 -22.27 3.68 -0.93
N PRO A 163 -22.37 2.90 -2.02
CA PRO A 163 -21.72 1.60 -2.23
C PRO A 163 -20.34 1.65 -2.90
N ILE A 164 -19.84 2.81 -3.34
CA ILE A 164 -18.64 2.88 -4.18
C ILE A 164 -17.35 2.87 -3.34
N ALA A 165 -17.40 3.47 -2.16
CA ALA A 165 -16.31 3.48 -1.19
C ALA A 165 -16.87 3.59 0.23
N MET A 166 -16.00 3.62 1.24
CA MET A 166 -16.36 3.94 2.61
C MET A 166 -15.29 4.86 3.18
N PRO A 167 -15.68 5.92 3.92
CA PRO A 167 -14.71 6.77 4.57
C PRO A 167 -13.76 5.95 5.45
N HIS A 168 -12.46 6.14 5.25
CA HIS A 168 -11.42 5.32 5.88
C HIS A 168 -11.44 5.34 7.42
N ASP A 169 -11.83 6.46 8.03
CA ASP A 169 -12.07 6.57 9.47
C ASP A 169 -13.26 5.70 9.92
N ALA A 170 -14.39 5.76 9.20
CA ALA A 170 -15.56 4.93 9.46
C ALA A 170 -15.25 3.43 9.25
N PHE A 171 -14.48 3.10 8.20
CA PHE A 171 -14.04 1.74 7.92
C PHE A 171 -13.13 1.22 9.04
N LEU A 172 -12.17 2.02 9.53
CA LEU A 172 -11.28 1.64 10.63
C LEU A 172 -12.05 1.44 11.96
N ARG A 173 -12.99 2.34 12.30
CA ARG A 173 -13.87 2.15 13.46
C ARG A 173 -14.64 0.84 13.38
N ALA A 174 -15.18 0.53 12.19
CA ALA A 174 -15.91 -0.70 11.94
C ALA A 174 -15.01 -1.95 11.97
N MET A 175 -13.74 -1.85 11.53
CA MET A 175 -12.75 -2.91 11.68
C MET A 175 -12.50 -3.23 13.16
N TYR A 176 -12.27 -2.22 14.00
CA TYR A 176 -12.07 -2.44 15.44
C TYR A 176 -13.34 -3.03 16.09
N ALA A 177 -14.52 -2.51 15.77
CA ALA A 177 -15.78 -3.05 16.26
C ALA A 177 -16.02 -4.52 15.84
N ALA A 178 -15.52 -4.92 14.67
CA ALA A 178 -15.54 -6.30 14.19
C ALA A 178 -14.43 -7.19 14.81
N GLY A 179 -13.59 -6.66 15.68
CA GLY A 179 -12.55 -7.40 16.39
C GLY A 179 -11.24 -7.56 15.62
N ALA A 180 -10.85 -6.56 14.82
CA ALA A 180 -9.60 -6.60 14.05
C ALA A 180 -8.32 -6.61 14.90
N GLN A 181 -8.37 -6.03 16.10
CA GLN A 181 -7.17 -5.72 16.91
C GLN A 181 -6.17 -6.89 17.03
N PRO A 182 -6.53 -8.13 17.38
CA PRO A 182 -5.53 -9.21 17.50
C PRO A 182 -4.95 -9.72 16.17
N TYR A 183 -5.42 -9.25 15.00
CA TYR A 183 -5.12 -9.83 13.69
C TYR A 183 -4.25 -8.94 12.80
N PHE A 184 -3.52 -7.98 13.38
CA PHE A 184 -2.45 -7.24 12.72
C PHE A 184 -1.42 -6.76 13.76
N ASP A 185 -0.16 -6.63 13.33
CA ASP A 185 0.94 -6.10 14.14
C ASP A 185 1.19 -4.61 13.85
N MET A 186 0.83 -4.15 12.65
CA MET A 186 0.85 -2.73 12.25
C MET A 186 -0.42 -2.37 11.48
N LEU A 187 -0.93 -1.15 11.71
CA LEU A 187 -2.04 -0.60 10.94
C LEU A 187 -1.53 -0.06 9.60
N GLY A 188 -2.06 -0.55 8.49
CA GLY A 188 -1.80 -0.01 7.16
C GLY A 188 -2.64 1.23 6.85
N VAL A 189 -2.00 2.28 6.31
CA VAL A 189 -2.67 3.52 5.85
C VAL A 189 -2.05 3.98 4.52
N HIS A 190 -2.86 4.46 3.58
CA HIS A 190 -2.35 5.23 2.43
C HIS A 190 -2.49 6.72 2.73
N ALA A 191 -1.47 7.50 2.40
CA ALA A 191 -1.41 8.94 2.69
C ALA A 191 -0.93 9.76 1.48
N PRO A 192 -1.63 9.76 0.33
CA PRO A 192 -1.47 10.80 -0.67
C PRO A 192 -1.72 12.18 -0.03
N GLY A 193 -0.87 13.16 -0.33
CA GLY A 193 -1.03 14.49 0.25
C GLY A 193 -1.94 15.44 -0.53
N TYR A 194 -2.59 14.95 -1.58
CA TYR A 194 -3.41 15.73 -2.51
C TYR A 194 -2.72 17.02 -2.94
N ARG A 195 -3.27 18.19 -2.58
CA ARG A 195 -2.70 19.50 -2.91
C ARG A 195 -1.92 20.12 -1.74
N ALA A 196 -2.13 19.60 -0.53
CA ALA A 196 -1.62 20.19 0.69
C ALA A 196 -0.15 19.83 0.92
N PRO A 197 0.68 20.79 1.38
CA PRO A 197 2.01 20.47 1.89
C PRO A 197 1.95 19.52 3.10
N PRO A 198 2.96 18.69 3.34
CA PRO A 198 2.95 17.66 4.38
C PRO A 198 2.97 18.22 5.81
N TRP A 199 3.33 19.48 6.02
CA TRP A 199 3.33 20.13 7.33
C TRP A 199 1.96 20.71 7.71
N VAL A 200 0.99 20.76 6.79
CA VAL A 200 -0.35 21.27 7.05
C VAL A 200 -1.23 20.18 7.65
N SER A 201 -1.86 20.47 8.80
CA SER A 201 -2.73 19.53 9.51
C SER A 201 -4.03 19.24 8.77
N SER A 202 -4.69 18.13 9.11
CA SER A 202 -6.01 17.78 8.58
C SER A 202 -7.08 18.81 8.96
N GLU A 203 -7.00 19.43 10.13
CA GLU A 203 -7.86 20.57 10.53
C GLU A 203 -7.70 21.77 9.59
N GLN A 204 -6.46 22.15 9.29
CA GLN A 204 -6.17 23.29 8.43
C GLN A 204 -6.65 23.03 7.00
N VAL A 205 -6.40 21.83 6.45
CA VAL A 205 -6.90 21.45 5.13
C VAL A 205 -8.44 21.49 5.08
N GLN A 206 -9.12 21.07 6.15
CA GLN A 206 -10.57 21.15 6.23
C GLN A 206 -11.09 22.61 6.19
N ALA A 207 -10.38 23.53 6.83
CA ALA A 207 -10.75 24.95 6.87
C ALA A 207 -10.46 25.70 5.56
N GLU A 208 -9.61 25.16 4.69
CA GLU A 208 -9.13 25.82 3.47
C GLU A 208 -9.65 25.14 2.20
N LEU A 209 -10.71 25.69 1.59
CA LEU A 209 -11.26 25.20 0.32
C LEU A 209 -10.19 25.00 -0.79
N PRO A 210 -9.19 25.89 -0.97
CA PRO A 210 -8.14 25.68 -1.97
C PRO A 210 -7.25 24.47 -1.72
N LEU A 211 -7.22 23.92 -0.50
CA LEU A 211 -6.51 22.69 -0.15
C LEU A 211 -7.41 21.45 -0.23
N GLY A 212 -8.67 21.63 -0.64
CA GLY A 212 -9.65 20.56 -0.84
C GLY A 212 -10.77 20.51 0.21
N GLY A 213 -10.64 21.25 1.32
CA GLY A 213 -11.72 21.45 2.29
C GLY A 213 -12.13 20.21 3.09
N ASN A 214 -11.31 19.15 3.08
CA ASN A 214 -11.61 17.90 3.80
C ASN A 214 -10.37 17.33 4.49
N ARG A 215 -10.52 16.84 5.72
CA ARG A 215 -9.43 16.27 6.54
C ARG A 215 -8.65 15.17 5.83
N TRP A 216 -9.37 14.28 5.14
CA TRP A 216 -8.80 13.12 4.44
C TRP A 216 -7.94 13.51 3.23
N MET A 217 -7.98 14.77 2.79
CA MET A 217 -7.13 15.27 1.72
C MET A 217 -5.76 15.77 2.23
N ALA A 218 -5.48 15.68 3.52
CA ALA A 218 -4.18 16.05 4.09
C ALA A 218 -3.30 14.81 4.25
N PHE A 219 -2.01 14.89 3.91
CA PHE A 219 -1.02 13.86 4.29
C PHE A 219 -1.06 13.54 5.79
N ARG A 220 -1.31 14.56 6.62
CA ARG A 220 -1.39 14.43 8.08
C ARG A 220 -2.68 13.79 8.59
N HIS A 221 -3.62 13.36 7.74
CA HIS A 221 -4.77 12.53 8.17
C HIS A 221 -4.33 11.21 8.85
N VAL A 222 -3.07 10.80 8.66
CA VAL A 222 -2.45 9.70 9.41
C VAL A 222 -2.53 9.94 10.93
N GLU A 223 -2.48 11.20 11.38
CA GLU A 223 -2.65 11.58 12.80
C GLU A 223 -4.10 11.28 13.28
N ASP A 224 -5.09 11.44 12.41
CA ASP A 224 -6.50 11.09 12.68
C ASP A 224 -6.64 9.56 12.84
N MET A 225 -6.00 8.78 11.96
CA MET A 225 -5.98 7.32 12.07
C MET A 225 -5.29 6.87 13.36
N ARG A 226 -4.19 7.53 13.75
CA ARG A 226 -3.53 7.28 15.02
C ARG A 226 -4.43 7.59 16.21
N ALA A 227 -5.16 8.70 16.18
CA ALA A 227 -6.13 9.05 17.23
C ALA A 227 -7.19 7.95 17.39
N LEU A 228 -7.70 7.39 16.28
CA LEU A 228 -8.60 6.24 16.33
C LEU A 228 -7.96 5.02 17.00
N MET A 229 -6.71 4.68 16.69
CA MET A 229 -6.03 3.57 17.38
C MET A 229 -6.00 3.78 18.90
N LEU A 230 -5.80 5.02 19.37
CA LEU A 230 -5.79 5.35 20.79
C LEU A 230 -7.18 5.24 21.42
N GLU A 231 -8.24 5.64 20.69
CA GLU A 231 -9.63 5.49 21.15
C GLU A 231 -10.05 4.02 21.34
N TYR A 232 -9.42 3.09 20.59
CA TYR A 232 -9.67 1.64 20.70
C TYR A 232 -8.60 0.89 21.51
N ASP A 233 -7.87 1.59 22.39
CA ASP A 233 -6.85 0.98 23.27
C ASP A 233 -5.77 0.17 22.52
N ASP A 234 -5.35 0.63 21.33
CA ASP A 234 -4.25 0.04 20.54
C ASP A 234 -3.00 0.97 20.42
N PRO A 235 -2.48 1.55 21.52
CA PRO A 235 -1.38 2.51 21.44
C PRO A 235 -0.03 1.85 21.12
N GLN A 236 0.10 0.54 21.33
CA GLN A 236 1.36 -0.18 21.25
C GLN A 236 1.77 -0.49 19.80
N LYS A 237 0.80 -0.61 18.90
CA LYS A 237 1.09 -0.89 17.50
C LYS A 237 1.45 0.35 16.74
N GLN A 238 2.29 0.13 15.73
CA GLN A 238 2.73 1.17 14.82
C GLN A 238 1.80 1.29 13.61
N VAL A 239 1.88 2.42 12.93
CA VAL A 239 1.32 2.65 11.61
C VAL A 239 2.39 2.37 10.55
N ALA A 240 1.99 1.70 9.47
CA ALA A 240 2.74 1.58 8.23
C ALA A 240 2.04 2.41 7.15
N ILE A 241 2.71 3.46 6.66
CA ILE A 241 2.22 4.25 5.53
C ILE A 241 2.65 3.53 4.25
N LEU A 242 1.71 2.85 3.61
CA LEU A 242 2.01 1.91 2.53
C LEU A 242 2.05 2.58 1.15
N GLU A 243 1.53 3.80 1.03
CA GLU A 243 1.62 4.66 -0.15
C GLU A 243 1.66 6.14 0.29
N THR A 244 2.57 6.91 -0.30
CA THR A 244 2.68 8.36 -0.13
C THR A 244 3.15 8.98 -1.44
N GLY A 245 2.51 10.08 -1.82
CA GLY A 245 2.85 10.78 -3.05
C GLY A 245 2.04 12.06 -3.22
N TRP A 246 2.45 12.83 -4.22
CA TRP A 246 1.71 13.95 -4.79
C TRP A 246 1.72 13.79 -6.30
N THR A 247 0.56 13.92 -6.94
CA THR A 247 0.47 13.80 -8.39
C THR A 247 0.85 15.10 -9.08
N THR A 248 1.45 15.00 -10.26
CA THR A 248 1.69 16.15 -11.15
C THR A 248 0.77 16.15 -12.36
N ASP A 249 -0.34 15.40 -12.29
CA ASP A 249 -1.24 15.08 -13.41
C ASP A 249 -2.08 16.28 -13.87
N PRO A 250 -1.84 16.87 -15.05
CA PRO A 250 -2.65 17.97 -15.53
C PRO A 250 -3.82 17.51 -16.43
N VAL A 251 -3.95 16.22 -16.72
CA VAL A 251 -4.81 15.71 -17.80
C VAL A 251 -6.03 14.93 -17.30
N HIS A 252 -5.89 14.12 -16.25
CA HIS A 252 -6.99 13.30 -15.76
C HIS A 252 -7.86 14.08 -14.77
N PRO A 253 -9.18 14.26 -15.03
CA PRO A 253 -10.06 15.08 -14.19
C PRO A 253 -10.13 14.65 -12.72
N ASP A 254 -9.97 13.34 -12.45
CA ASP A 254 -10.01 12.80 -11.09
C ASP A 254 -8.81 13.26 -10.24
N TYR A 255 -7.71 13.68 -10.88
CA TYR A 255 -6.43 14.03 -10.25
C TYR A 255 -6.04 15.50 -10.46
N SER A 256 -6.39 16.09 -11.60
CA SER A 256 -5.87 17.39 -12.04
C SER A 256 -6.28 18.56 -11.15
N TRP A 257 -7.39 18.44 -10.42
CA TRP A 257 -7.81 19.47 -9.47
C TRP A 257 -6.84 19.64 -8.28
N PHE A 258 -6.09 18.60 -7.91
CA PHE A 258 -5.10 18.65 -6.83
C PHE A 258 -3.65 18.46 -7.29
N ALA A 259 -3.40 18.42 -8.59
CA ALA A 259 -2.05 18.30 -9.11
C ALA A 259 -1.15 19.45 -8.64
N VAL A 260 0.10 19.08 -8.35
CA VAL A 260 1.16 20.00 -7.95
C VAL A 260 2.23 20.08 -9.05
N SER A 261 3.07 21.11 -9.01
CA SER A 261 4.25 21.15 -9.90
C SER A 261 5.28 20.09 -9.50
N GLU A 262 6.16 19.67 -10.41
CA GLU A 262 7.27 18.76 -10.06
C GLU A 262 8.18 19.31 -8.95
N ALA A 263 8.32 20.64 -8.87
CA ALA A 263 9.06 21.30 -7.80
C ALA A 263 8.37 21.12 -6.44
N GLN A 264 7.05 21.30 -6.40
CA GLN A 264 6.24 21.05 -5.19
C GLN A 264 6.22 19.56 -4.83
N GLN A 265 6.08 18.67 -5.80
CA GLN A 265 6.15 17.22 -5.57
C GLN A 265 7.47 16.85 -4.85
N ALA A 266 8.59 17.43 -5.28
CA ALA A 266 9.89 17.22 -4.67
C ALA A 266 10.00 17.78 -3.25
N GLU A 267 9.56 19.02 -3.04
CA GLU A 267 9.55 19.66 -1.72
C GLU A 267 8.65 18.89 -0.74
N TYR A 268 7.46 18.51 -1.18
CA TYR A 268 6.47 17.86 -0.32
C TYR A 268 6.87 16.43 0.01
N LEU A 269 7.41 15.64 -0.93
CA LEU A 269 7.89 14.30 -0.61
C LEU A 269 9.05 14.32 0.40
N ALA A 270 10.07 15.15 0.19
CA ALA A 270 11.17 15.28 1.15
C ALA A 270 10.68 15.83 2.51
N GLY A 271 9.75 16.80 2.49
CA GLY A 271 9.11 17.35 3.67
C GLY A 271 8.30 16.33 4.47
N ALA A 272 7.64 15.37 3.79
CA ALA A 272 6.83 14.33 4.41
C ALA A 272 7.69 13.37 5.25
N TYR A 273 8.82 12.91 4.70
CA TYR A 273 9.78 12.08 5.46
C TYR A 273 10.41 12.84 6.62
N LYS A 274 10.75 14.13 6.41
CA LYS A 274 11.26 14.99 7.49
C LYS A 274 10.22 15.11 8.62
N TRP A 275 8.96 15.40 8.29
CA TRP A 275 7.87 15.53 9.26
C TRP A 275 7.67 14.23 10.04
N ALA A 276 7.55 13.10 9.35
CA ALA A 276 7.39 11.80 9.97
C ALA A 276 8.55 11.46 10.94
N ARG A 277 9.80 11.79 10.56
CA ARG A 277 10.97 11.58 11.42
C ARG A 277 10.93 12.47 12.68
N GLU A 278 10.53 13.72 12.54
CA GLU A 278 10.55 14.72 13.63
C GLU A 278 9.36 14.58 14.58
N HIS A 279 8.21 14.13 14.10
CA HIS A 279 6.95 14.18 14.84
C HIS A 279 6.26 12.82 15.06
N TRP A 280 6.52 11.83 14.20
CA TRP A 280 5.77 10.58 14.21
C TRP A 280 6.54 9.39 14.75
N ARG A 281 7.83 9.56 15.08
CA ARG A 281 8.57 8.55 15.83
C ARG A 281 8.09 8.50 17.28
N PRO A 282 7.91 7.30 17.88
CA PRO A 282 8.15 5.97 17.31
C PRO A 282 6.92 5.30 16.70
N TRP A 283 5.77 5.97 16.59
CA TRP A 283 4.51 5.31 16.26
C TRP A 283 4.25 5.10 14.76
N VAL A 284 4.98 5.78 13.86
CA VAL A 284 5.11 5.36 12.45
C VAL A 284 6.38 4.54 12.28
N GLY A 285 6.23 3.29 11.82
CA GLY A 285 7.35 2.35 11.66
C GLY A 285 7.88 2.25 10.22
N ILE A 286 7.00 2.37 9.23
CA ILE A 286 7.33 2.20 7.81
C ILE A 286 6.60 3.28 6.99
N MET A 287 7.27 3.80 5.96
CA MET A 287 6.69 4.78 5.02
C MET A 287 7.22 4.55 3.60
N ASN A 288 6.32 4.26 2.66
CA ASN A 288 6.62 3.95 1.26
C ASN A 288 6.18 5.07 0.32
N THR A 289 7.09 5.51 -0.56
CA THR A 289 6.78 6.45 -1.65
C THR A 289 6.36 5.69 -2.90
N ILE A 290 5.35 6.22 -3.57
CA ILE A 290 4.93 5.82 -4.91
C ILE A 290 5.44 6.86 -5.94
N TYR A 291 5.94 6.53 -7.13
CA TYR A 291 6.34 5.24 -7.69
C TYR A 291 7.72 5.34 -8.37
N ILE A 292 8.46 4.24 -8.46
CA ILE A 292 9.42 4.08 -9.57
C ILE A 292 8.59 3.69 -10.80
N ALA A 293 8.74 4.43 -11.90
CA ALA A 293 7.90 4.27 -13.08
C ALA A 293 8.11 2.93 -13.77
N ASP A 294 7.01 2.26 -14.11
CA ASP A 294 7.05 1.20 -15.13
C ASP A 294 7.46 1.84 -16.47
N PRO A 295 8.43 1.27 -17.20
CA PRO A 295 8.88 1.82 -18.47
C PRO A 295 7.81 1.84 -19.57
N GLN A 296 6.71 1.10 -19.43
CA GLN A 296 5.59 1.09 -20.37
C GLN A 296 4.53 2.13 -20.06
N TRP A 297 4.61 2.82 -18.91
CA TRP A 297 3.63 3.85 -18.58
C TRP A 297 3.71 5.02 -19.55
N VAL A 298 2.54 5.53 -19.89
CA VAL A 298 2.33 6.66 -20.81
C VAL A 298 1.46 7.71 -20.12
N PRO A 299 1.44 8.96 -20.60
CA PRO A 299 0.69 10.05 -19.96
C PRO A 299 -0.82 9.80 -19.78
N GLU A 300 -1.42 8.87 -20.52
CA GLU A 300 -2.82 8.42 -20.39
C GLU A 300 -3.06 7.51 -19.17
N GLN A 301 -2.00 7.11 -18.46
CA GLN A 301 -2.08 6.31 -17.25
C GLN A 301 -1.75 7.21 -16.06
N GLU A 302 -2.64 7.29 -15.08
CA GLU A 302 -2.49 8.19 -13.92
C GLU A 302 -1.16 7.97 -13.18
N GLN A 303 -0.68 6.72 -13.09
CA GLN A 303 0.55 6.35 -12.39
C GLN A 303 1.79 7.03 -12.97
N TYR A 304 1.77 7.38 -14.26
CA TYR A 304 2.82 8.16 -14.92
C TYR A 304 3.11 9.45 -14.15
N TRP A 305 2.07 10.10 -13.64
CA TRP A 305 2.13 11.43 -13.01
C TRP A 305 2.42 11.39 -11.50
N TRP A 306 2.27 10.22 -10.86
CA TRP A 306 2.70 10.01 -9.48
C TRP A 306 4.15 9.57 -9.37
N ALA A 307 4.70 8.98 -10.43
CA ALA A 307 6.05 8.45 -10.42
C ALA A 307 7.10 9.53 -10.11
N ILE A 308 8.13 9.17 -9.33
CA ILE A 308 9.30 10.02 -9.03
C ILE A 308 10.42 9.85 -10.07
N THR A 309 10.25 8.91 -11.00
CA THR A 309 11.09 8.75 -12.19
C THR A 309 10.24 8.92 -13.45
N THR A 310 10.87 9.13 -14.61
CA THR A 310 10.16 8.99 -15.89
C THR A 310 10.14 7.51 -16.31
N PRO A 311 9.21 7.08 -17.16
CA PRO A 311 9.36 5.80 -17.87
C PRO A 311 10.64 5.81 -18.72
N GLY A 312 11.31 4.67 -18.86
CA GLY A 312 12.50 4.53 -19.71
C GLY A 312 13.33 3.27 -19.46
N GLU A 313 13.91 2.72 -20.53
CA GLU A 313 14.85 1.59 -20.51
C GLU A 313 16.13 1.95 -21.30
N PRO A 314 17.34 1.52 -20.87
CA PRO A 314 17.59 0.68 -19.70
C PRO A 314 17.52 1.43 -18.37
N LEU A 315 17.59 2.78 -18.39
CA LEU A 315 17.50 3.62 -17.20
C LEU A 315 16.41 4.69 -17.38
N PRO A 316 15.64 5.00 -16.33
CA PRO A 316 14.67 6.09 -16.38
C PRO A 316 15.35 7.45 -16.21
N GLY A 317 14.66 8.52 -16.61
CA GLY A 317 14.97 9.86 -16.16
C GLY A 317 14.63 10.04 -14.69
N LEU A 318 15.42 10.85 -13.96
CA LEU A 318 15.18 11.15 -12.54
C LEU A 318 14.45 12.49 -12.42
N ARG A 319 13.19 12.47 -11.97
CA ARG A 319 12.42 13.70 -11.71
C ARG A 319 12.97 14.45 -10.50
N PRO A 320 12.63 15.73 -10.30
CA PRO A 320 13.04 16.49 -9.12
C PRO A 320 12.73 15.77 -7.80
N ALA A 321 11.60 15.07 -7.71
CA ALA A 321 11.20 14.33 -6.52
C ALA A 321 12.16 13.20 -6.12
N TYR A 322 12.64 12.41 -7.10
CA TYR A 322 13.65 11.39 -6.83
C TYR A 322 14.93 11.99 -6.25
N ARG A 323 15.40 13.10 -6.85
CA ARG A 323 16.63 13.78 -6.40
C ARG A 323 16.46 14.33 -5.00
N ALA A 324 15.34 14.96 -4.69
CA ALA A 324 15.03 15.45 -3.35
C ALA A 324 15.00 14.31 -2.31
N LEU A 325 14.37 13.18 -2.64
CA LEU A 325 14.35 12.00 -1.76
C LEU A 325 15.72 11.38 -1.57
N ARG A 326 16.57 11.36 -2.61
CA ARG A 326 17.96 10.92 -2.50
C ARG A 326 18.78 11.84 -1.60
N ASP A 327 18.69 13.15 -1.85
CA ASP A 327 19.58 14.15 -1.25
C ASP A 327 19.12 14.61 0.16
N MET A 328 17.90 14.30 0.59
CA MET A 328 17.43 14.63 1.94
C MET A 328 18.21 13.87 3.03
N PRO A 329 18.37 14.47 4.24
CA PRO A 329 18.91 13.74 5.40
C PRO A 329 18.08 12.50 5.69
N LYS A 330 18.75 11.38 6.00
CA LYS A 330 18.09 10.11 6.36
C LYS A 330 17.91 10.00 7.87
#